data_AF-A0A1V5AZ01-F1
#
_entry.id   AF-A0A1V5AZ01-F1
#
_cell.length_a   1.000
_cell.length_b   1.000
_cell.length_c   1.000
_cell.angle_alpha   90.00
_cell.angle_beta   90.00
_cell.angle_gamma   90.00
#
_symmetry.space_group_name_H-M   'P 1'
#
loop_
_entity.id
_entity.type
_entity.pdbx_description
1 polymer ?
#
loop_
_entity_poly.entity_id
_entity_poly.type
_entity_poly.pdbx_seq_one_letter_code
_entity_poly.pdbx_strand_id
1 'polypeptide(L)'
;MSYLFGPVLSRRLGLSMGVDLLKYKTCNLDCIYCELGRTSCLTTCRGRFVPPEKVLREIRVRRDDAFDHLTFAGSGEPTLSSDLGSIVRAAKELVNVPVAVITNSTLLASPAVRRELASADVILPSLDAATANTFQRINRPAQGLRIDEIIDGLKALRKEFGGEIWLEVMLVKGVNEEEADLISKAAESTCPDRIQLNTVVRPPAEPVQPLLESEMQDILKLFPEAELIPDWDWSVPEKIRLQLQDLLRERHCTLGEIATILDLKSSDAIKYCKIMERDGLIKRRMQTSRLCFFADHDRSP
;
A
#
# COMPACT_ATOMS: atom_id res chain seq x y z
N MET A 1 2.31 -16.69 -16.33
CA MET A 1 1.82 -15.58 -15.48
C MET A 1 2.65 -15.59 -14.22
N SER A 2 3.20 -14.44 -13.84
CA SER A 2 3.89 -14.24 -12.57
C SER A 2 2.83 -13.92 -11.52
N TYR A 3 2.93 -14.52 -10.33
CA TYR A 3 2.09 -14.19 -9.17
C TYR A 3 2.76 -13.15 -8.28
N LEU A 4 4.08 -13.00 -8.41
CA LEU A 4 4.84 -11.92 -7.80
C LEU A 4 5.05 -10.76 -8.77
N PHE A 5 5.07 -9.54 -8.23
CA PHE A 5 5.44 -8.33 -8.96
C PHE A 5 6.36 -7.43 -8.12
N GLY A 6 7.23 -6.70 -8.79
CA GLY A 6 8.23 -5.86 -8.14
C GLY A 6 9.60 -6.54 -7.97
N PRO A 7 10.43 -6.07 -7.01
CA PRO A 7 10.05 -5.16 -5.93
C PRO A 7 9.81 -3.71 -6.39
N VAL A 8 8.76 -3.10 -5.83
CA VAL A 8 8.32 -1.72 -6.10
C VAL A 8 8.63 -0.88 -4.86
N LEU A 9 9.15 0.32 -5.07
CA LEU A 9 9.27 1.28 -3.98
C LEU A 9 7.85 1.71 -3.54
N SER A 10 7.37 1.20 -2.42
CA SER A 10 6.11 1.57 -1.77
C SER A 10 6.30 2.89 -1.01
N ARG A 11 5.28 3.74 -0.99
CA ARG A 11 5.30 4.96 -0.15
C ARG A 11 5.25 4.65 1.34
N ARG A 12 4.66 3.49 1.67
CA ARG A 12 4.30 3.10 3.04
C ARG A 12 5.22 2.00 3.57
N LEU A 13 5.67 1.09 2.70
CA LEU A 13 6.32 -0.18 3.07
C LEU A 13 7.77 -0.29 2.58
N GLY A 14 8.43 0.81 2.23
CA GLY A 14 9.78 0.74 1.65
C GLY A 14 9.79 -0.03 0.33
N LEU A 15 10.82 -0.82 0.07
CA LEU A 15 10.91 -1.66 -1.11
C LEU A 15 10.03 -2.92 -0.95
N SER A 16 8.87 -2.98 -1.59
CA SER A 16 7.89 -4.04 -1.40
C SER A 16 7.85 -5.02 -2.58
N MET A 17 7.93 -6.32 -2.29
CA MET A 17 7.58 -7.39 -3.23
C MET A 17 6.09 -7.68 -3.13
N GLY A 18 5.34 -7.56 -4.22
CA GLY A 18 3.90 -7.79 -4.24
C GLY A 18 3.53 -9.24 -4.57
N VAL A 19 2.46 -9.76 -3.95
CA VAL A 19 1.89 -11.09 -4.20
C VAL A 19 0.42 -10.96 -4.58
N ASP A 20 0.09 -11.26 -5.84
CA ASP A 20 -1.28 -11.23 -6.35
C ASP A 20 -1.93 -12.61 -6.27
N LEU A 21 -2.99 -12.72 -5.47
CA LEU A 21 -3.75 -13.95 -5.28
C LEU A 21 -5.02 -14.04 -6.13
N LEU A 22 -5.28 -13.07 -6.99
CA LEU A 22 -6.55 -12.92 -7.70
C LEU A 22 -6.37 -13.03 -9.21
N LYS A 23 -7.50 -13.24 -9.91
CA LYS A 23 -7.59 -12.91 -11.32
C LYS A 23 -7.74 -11.40 -11.46
N TYR A 24 -7.16 -10.83 -12.52
CA TYR A 24 -7.16 -9.40 -12.77
C TYR A 24 -8.55 -8.77 -12.57
N LYS A 25 -8.63 -7.76 -11.70
CA LYS A 25 -9.83 -6.98 -11.38
C LYS A 25 -11.00 -7.81 -10.81
N THR A 26 -10.66 -8.82 -10.00
CA THR A 26 -11.59 -9.50 -9.09
C THR A 26 -11.60 -8.79 -7.74
N CYS A 27 -12.66 -8.03 -7.48
CA CYS A 27 -12.78 -7.22 -6.27
C CYS A 27 -14.25 -7.17 -5.83
N ASN A 28 -14.50 -6.78 -4.60
CA ASN A 28 -15.85 -6.53 -4.08
C ASN A 28 -16.19 -5.02 -4.01
N LEU A 29 -15.29 -4.17 -4.52
CA LEU A 29 -15.50 -2.73 -4.71
C LEU A 29 -15.13 -2.35 -6.17
N ASP A 30 -15.74 -1.27 -6.67
CA ASP A 30 -15.39 -0.60 -7.93
C ASP A 30 -14.98 0.85 -7.64
N CYS A 31 -13.95 1.04 -6.81
CA CYS A 31 -13.52 2.36 -6.35
C CYS A 31 -13.17 3.29 -7.51
N ILE A 32 -13.70 4.51 -7.46
CA ILE A 32 -13.50 5.53 -8.52
C ILE A 32 -12.03 5.97 -8.64
N TYR A 33 -11.25 5.78 -7.59
CA TYR A 33 -9.83 6.11 -7.52
C TYR A 33 -8.91 4.94 -7.91
N CYS A 34 -9.44 3.79 -8.35
CA CYS A 34 -8.61 2.62 -8.63
C CYS A 34 -7.69 2.85 -9.85
N GLU A 35 -6.38 2.73 -9.63
CA GLU A 35 -5.33 2.88 -10.66
C GLU A 35 -5.36 1.74 -11.70
N LEU A 36 -5.96 0.60 -11.36
CA LEU A 36 -5.94 -0.60 -12.21
C LEU A 36 -7.13 -0.70 -13.17
N GLY A 37 -7.99 0.31 -13.25
CA GLY A 37 -9.20 0.24 -14.05
C GLY A 37 -10.46 -0.06 -13.25
N ARG A 38 -11.61 -0.06 -13.94
CA ARG A 38 -12.89 -0.52 -13.40
C ARG A 38 -12.85 -2.02 -13.10
N THR A 39 -13.56 -2.42 -12.06
CA THR A 39 -13.71 -3.82 -11.63
C THR A 39 -14.48 -4.61 -12.69
N SER A 40 -13.83 -5.64 -13.24
CA SER A 40 -14.41 -6.52 -14.26
C SER A 40 -15.16 -7.70 -13.65
N CYS A 41 -14.79 -8.12 -12.44
CA CYS A 41 -15.46 -9.14 -11.66
C CYS A 41 -15.78 -8.58 -10.27
N LEU A 42 -16.96 -7.97 -10.14
CA LEU A 42 -17.48 -7.43 -8.88
C LEU A 42 -18.18 -8.54 -8.09
N THR A 43 -17.60 -9.02 -7.00
CA THR A 43 -18.13 -10.18 -6.26
C THR A 43 -17.72 -10.20 -4.80
N THR A 44 -18.62 -10.64 -3.92
CA THR A 44 -18.31 -10.99 -2.53
C THR A 44 -17.98 -12.48 -2.35
N CYS A 45 -18.07 -13.27 -3.41
CA CYS A 45 -17.81 -14.70 -3.38
C CYS A 45 -16.32 -14.99 -3.24
N ARG A 46 -15.95 -15.59 -2.11
CA ARG A 46 -14.59 -16.07 -1.86
C ARG A 46 -14.33 -17.36 -2.64
N GLY A 47 -13.09 -17.55 -3.07
CA GLY A 47 -12.71 -18.77 -3.79
C GLY A 47 -11.22 -18.87 -4.07
N ARG A 48 -10.84 -19.95 -4.75
CA ARG A 48 -9.47 -20.14 -5.25
C ARG A 48 -9.34 -19.53 -6.64
N PHE A 49 -8.49 -18.51 -6.76
CA PHE A 49 -8.28 -17.81 -8.04
C PHE A 49 -6.95 -18.17 -8.71
N VAL A 50 -5.92 -18.49 -7.91
CA VAL A 50 -4.60 -18.90 -8.37
C VAL A 50 -4.14 -20.16 -7.63
N PRO A 51 -3.21 -20.96 -8.20
CA PRO A 51 -2.73 -22.18 -7.54
C PRO A 51 -1.71 -21.86 -6.42
N PRO A 52 -2.00 -22.14 -5.13
CA PRO A 52 -1.15 -21.75 -4.00
C PRO A 52 0.30 -22.25 -4.10
N GLU A 53 0.49 -23.45 -4.62
CA GLU A 53 1.81 -24.06 -4.77
C GLU A 53 2.70 -23.32 -5.77
N LYS A 54 2.10 -22.66 -6.77
CA LYS A 54 2.85 -21.82 -7.71
C LYS A 54 3.29 -20.51 -7.06
N VAL A 55 2.40 -19.89 -6.27
CA VAL A 55 2.70 -18.67 -5.51
C VAL A 55 3.85 -18.92 -4.54
N LEU A 56 3.74 -19.96 -3.71
CA LEU A 56 4.77 -20.30 -2.72
C LEU A 56 6.12 -20.65 -3.35
N ARG A 57 6.11 -21.30 -4.53
CA ARG A 57 7.34 -21.54 -5.28
C ARG A 57 7.99 -20.24 -5.75
N GLU A 58 7.22 -19.28 -6.28
CA GLU A 58 7.77 -17.99 -6.69
C GLU A 58 8.32 -17.21 -5.48
N ILE A 59 7.60 -17.21 -4.34
CA ILE A 59 8.10 -16.63 -3.09
C ILE A 59 9.43 -17.29 -2.70
N ARG A 60 9.51 -18.62 -2.70
CA ARG A 60 10.75 -19.34 -2.34
C ARG A 60 11.92 -19.05 -3.27
N VAL A 61 11.67 -18.91 -4.59
CA VAL A 61 12.71 -18.58 -5.57
C VAL A 61 13.23 -17.15 -5.37
N ARG A 62 12.34 -16.23 -4.98
CA ARG A 62 12.63 -14.80 -4.87
C ARG A 62 12.86 -14.31 -3.44
N ARG A 63 12.87 -15.21 -2.44
CA ARG A 63 12.96 -14.86 -1.01
C ARG A 63 14.24 -14.11 -0.64
N ASP A 64 15.29 -14.33 -1.42
CA ASP A 64 16.63 -13.75 -1.23
C ASP A 64 16.82 -12.48 -2.10
N ASP A 65 15.82 -12.11 -2.92
CA ASP A 65 15.77 -10.77 -3.51
C ASP A 65 15.68 -9.75 -2.38
N ALA A 66 16.31 -8.59 -2.54
CA ALA A 66 16.12 -7.52 -1.60
C ALA A 66 14.75 -6.87 -1.76
N PHE A 67 13.98 -6.93 -0.68
CA PHE A 67 12.76 -6.20 -0.41
C PHE A 67 12.61 -6.07 1.10
N ASP A 68 12.02 -4.98 1.55
CA ASP A 68 11.76 -4.69 2.96
C ASP A 68 10.45 -5.34 3.43
N HIS A 69 9.51 -5.62 2.51
CA HIS A 69 8.23 -6.25 2.80
C HIS A 69 7.78 -7.20 1.70
N LEU A 70 7.17 -8.33 2.09
CA LEU A 70 6.36 -9.15 1.19
C LEU A 70 4.89 -8.80 1.39
N THR A 71 4.24 -8.24 0.38
CA THR A 71 2.92 -7.63 0.50
C THR A 71 1.89 -8.34 -0.34
N PHE A 72 0.86 -8.88 0.30
CA PHE A 72 -0.33 -9.39 -0.37
C PHE A 72 -1.21 -8.22 -0.81
N ALA A 73 -1.19 -7.96 -2.10
CA ALA A 73 -1.85 -6.87 -2.79
C ALA A 73 -1.89 -7.21 -4.29
N GLY A 74 -2.44 -6.35 -5.13
CA GLY A 74 -2.33 -6.52 -6.58
C GLY A 74 -3.61 -6.12 -7.28
N SER A 75 -4.09 -7.01 -8.15
CA SER A 75 -5.16 -6.70 -9.09
C SER A 75 -6.58 -6.74 -8.55
N GLY A 76 -6.76 -7.02 -7.26
CA GLY A 76 -8.06 -7.23 -6.64
C GLY A 76 -8.00 -7.16 -5.11
N GLU A 77 -9.07 -7.61 -4.45
CA GLU A 77 -9.15 -7.67 -2.99
C GLU A 77 -8.59 -9.01 -2.46
N PRO A 78 -7.44 -9.04 -1.75
CA PRO A 78 -6.79 -10.28 -1.32
C PRO A 78 -7.67 -11.18 -0.46
N THR A 79 -8.56 -10.61 0.36
CA THR A 79 -9.43 -11.39 1.26
C THR A 79 -10.50 -12.21 0.54
N LEU A 80 -10.72 -11.96 -0.76
CA LEU A 80 -11.55 -12.84 -1.60
C LEU A 80 -10.89 -14.21 -1.82
N SER A 81 -9.56 -14.31 -1.76
CA SER A 81 -8.88 -15.59 -1.89
C SER A 81 -9.14 -16.47 -0.67
N SER A 82 -9.65 -17.69 -0.90
CA SER A 82 -9.81 -18.70 0.15
C SER A 82 -8.48 -19.29 0.63
N ASP A 83 -7.40 -19.08 -0.14
CA ASP A 83 -6.06 -19.57 0.18
C ASP A 83 -5.19 -18.48 0.87
N LEU A 84 -5.71 -17.27 1.12
CA LEU A 84 -4.94 -16.16 1.71
C LEU A 84 -4.25 -16.58 3.00
N GLY A 85 -5.00 -17.07 3.99
CA GLY A 85 -4.41 -17.38 5.30
C GLY A 85 -3.36 -18.48 5.27
N SER A 86 -3.51 -19.50 4.41
CA SER A 86 -2.50 -20.57 4.29
C SER A 86 -1.24 -20.07 3.60
N ILE A 87 -1.37 -19.24 2.56
CA ILE A 87 -0.24 -18.67 1.85
C ILE A 87 0.51 -17.65 2.73
N VAL A 88 -0.19 -16.78 3.47
CA VAL A 88 0.44 -15.83 4.41
C VAL A 88 1.26 -16.55 5.47
N ARG A 89 0.71 -17.63 6.08
CA ARG A 89 1.44 -18.45 7.06
C ARG A 89 2.70 -19.07 6.47
N ALA A 90 2.57 -19.72 5.32
CA ALA A 90 3.72 -20.35 4.68
C ALA A 90 4.73 -19.31 4.20
N ALA A 91 4.30 -18.14 3.73
CA ALA A 91 5.19 -17.07 3.30
C ALA A 91 6.06 -16.55 4.45
N LYS A 92 5.50 -16.41 5.66
CA LYS A 92 6.27 -16.02 6.87
C LYS A 92 7.38 -17.00 7.24
N GLU A 93 7.23 -18.28 6.90
CA GLU A 93 8.29 -19.27 7.11
C GLU A 93 9.35 -19.24 6.00
N LEU A 94 9.06 -18.57 4.87
CA LEU A 94 9.93 -18.52 3.69
C LEU A 94 10.81 -17.27 3.62
N VAL A 95 10.36 -16.14 4.17
CA VAL A 95 11.04 -14.84 4.09
C VAL A 95 11.45 -14.35 5.48
N ASN A 96 12.54 -13.57 5.55
CA ASN A 96 13.05 -12.99 6.80
C ASN A 96 12.61 -11.53 7.01
N VAL A 97 11.62 -11.07 6.26
CA VAL A 97 11.11 -9.69 6.30
C VAL A 97 9.62 -9.69 6.62
N PRO A 98 9.05 -8.58 7.12
CA PRO A 98 7.65 -8.52 7.48
C PRO A 98 6.72 -8.83 6.30
N VAL A 99 5.65 -9.59 6.60
CA VAL A 99 4.57 -9.90 5.66
C VAL A 99 3.41 -8.94 5.89
N ALA A 100 3.04 -8.20 4.86
CA ALA A 100 1.97 -7.22 4.88
C ALA A 100 0.75 -7.66 4.06
N VAL A 101 -0.45 -7.23 4.44
CA VAL A 101 -1.67 -7.42 3.65
C VAL A 101 -2.38 -6.08 3.46
N ILE A 102 -2.60 -5.68 2.21
CA ILE A 102 -3.45 -4.53 1.87
C ILE A 102 -4.88 -5.05 1.64
N THR A 103 -5.87 -4.43 2.27
CA THR A 103 -7.27 -4.84 2.15
C THR A 103 -8.20 -3.64 2.15
N ASN A 104 -9.29 -3.72 1.40
CA ASN A 104 -10.34 -2.71 1.43
C ASN A 104 -11.33 -2.87 2.60
N SER A 105 -11.03 -3.74 3.56
CA SER A 105 -11.74 -3.93 4.83
C SER A 105 -13.13 -4.59 4.74
N THR A 106 -13.70 -4.71 3.55
CA THR A 106 -15.10 -5.15 3.34
C THR A 106 -15.44 -6.52 3.93
N LEU A 107 -14.49 -7.46 3.94
CA LEU A 107 -14.71 -8.82 4.45
C LEU A 107 -14.27 -9.00 5.90
N LEU A 108 -13.82 -7.94 6.58
CA LEU A 108 -13.38 -8.02 7.98
C LEU A 108 -14.52 -8.24 8.96
N ALA A 109 -15.79 -8.06 8.55
CA ALA A 109 -16.94 -8.48 9.35
C ALA A 109 -16.90 -10.00 9.65
N SER A 110 -16.30 -10.80 8.77
CA SER A 110 -16.15 -12.25 8.94
C SER A 110 -15.02 -12.61 9.92
N PRO A 111 -15.30 -13.30 11.04
CA PRO A 111 -14.26 -13.80 11.94
C PRO A 111 -13.29 -14.78 11.26
N ALA A 112 -13.73 -15.48 10.21
CA ALA A 112 -12.87 -16.39 9.46
C ALA A 112 -11.78 -15.62 8.70
N VAL A 113 -12.15 -14.51 8.05
CA VAL A 113 -11.20 -13.66 7.32
C VAL A 113 -10.19 -13.03 8.29
N ARG A 114 -10.65 -12.52 9.43
CA ARG A 114 -9.74 -11.96 10.46
C ARG A 114 -8.73 -12.99 10.96
N ARG A 115 -9.15 -14.24 11.20
CA ARG A 115 -8.24 -15.34 11.55
C ARG A 115 -7.24 -15.67 10.46
N GLU A 116 -7.60 -15.54 9.20
CA GLU A 116 -6.68 -15.75 8.08
C GLU A 116 -5.61 -14.66 8.00
N LEU A 117 -5.94 -13.42 8.38
CA LEU A 117 -5.01 -12.30 8.45
C LEU A 117 -4.12 -12.33 9.69
N ALA A 118 -4.49 -13.07 10.73
CA ALA A 118 -3.84 -13.06 12.05
C ALA A 118 -2.34 -13.39 12.03
N SER A 119 -1.85 -14.07 10.98
CA SER A 119 -0.43 -14.39 10.85
C SER A 119 0.40 -13.25 10.26
N ALA A 120 -0.20 -12.28 9.55
CA ALA A 120 0.53 -11.15 8.98
C ALA A 120 1.23 -10.32 10.08
N ASP A 121 2.24 -9.57 9.70
CA ASP A 121 2.95 -8.64 10.60
C ASP A 121 2.29 -7.25 10.57
N VAL A 122 1.83 -6.83 9.39
CA VAL A 122 1.17 -5.54 9.17
C VAL A 122 -0.08 -5.72 8.30
N ILE A 123 -1.19 -5.09 8.69
CA ILE A 123 -2.39 -5.00 7.85
C ILE A 123 -2.61 -3.53 7.51
N LEU A 124 -2.87 -3.26 6.24
CA LEU A 124 -3.11 -1.93 5.70
C LEU A 124 -4.56 -1.86 5.20
N PRO A 125 -5.55 -1.71 6.11
CA PRO A 125 -6.94 -1.58 5.73
C PRO A 125 -7.26 -0.20 5.14
N SER A 126 -8.34 -0.08 4.37
CA SER A 126 -8.89 1.20 3.92
C SER A 126 -10.25 1.51 4.56
N LEU A 127 -10.53 2.79 4.83
CA LEU A 127 -11.82 3.30 5.28
C LEU A 127 -12.08 4.68 4.67
N ASP A 128 -12.66 4.72 3.46
CA ASP A 128 -12.79 5.96 2.69
C ASP A 128 -14.14 6.66 2.85
N ALA A 129 -15.04 6.08 3.65
CA ALA A 129 -16.38 6.58 3.89
C ALA A 129 -16.83 6.25 5.31
N ALA A 130 -17.68 7.10 5.89
CA ALA A 130 -18.39 6.84 7.14
C ALA A 130 -19.89 6.69 6.94
N THR A 131 -20.42 7.12 5.79
CA THR A 131 -21.85 6.98 5.46
C THR A 131 -22.08 6.07 4.25
N ALA A 132 -23.28 5.47 4.19
CA ALA A 132 -23.65 4.60 3.07
C ALA A 132 -23.67 5.35 1.73
N ASN A 133 -24.07 6.62 1.73
CA ASN A 133 -24.09 7.45 0.53
C ASN A 133 -22.69 7.66 -0.04
N THR A 134 -21.74 8.04 0.82
CA THR A 134 -20.35 8.26 0.41
C THR A 134 -19.69 6.95 0.00
N PHE A 135 -19.93 5.86 0.75
CA PHE A 135 -19.45 4.52 0.39
C PHE A 135 -19.91 4.09 -1.01
N GLN A 136 -21.17 4.37 -1.36
CA GLN A 136 -21.69 4.12 -2.70
C GLN A 136 -21.03 4.98 -3.79
N ARG A 137 -20.81 6.27 -3.51
CA ARG A 137 -20.19 7.21 -4.47
C ARG A 137 -18.72 6.88 -4.72
N ILE A 138 -17.95 6.61 -3.67
CA ILE A 138 -16.49 6.47 -3.76
C ILE A 138 -16.04 5.03 -4.05
N ASN A 139 -16.62 4.04 -3.37
CA ASN A 139 -16.18 2.65 -3.44
C ASN A 139 -17.06 1.75 -4.33
N ARG A 140 -18.30 2.16 -4.64
CA ARG A 140 -19.25 1.40 -5.48
C ARG A 140 -19.28 -0.10 -5.11
N PRO A 141 -19.68 -0.44 -3.88
CA PRO A 141 -19.61 -1.79 -3.35
C PRO A 141 -20.48 -2.79 -4.09
N ALA A 142 -20.04 -4.06 -4.08
CA ALA A 142 -20.89 -5.19 -4.39
C ALA A 142 -22.12 -5.25 -3.46
N GLN A 143 -23.20 -5.86 -3.95
CA GLN A 143 -24.46 -5.96 -3.20
C GLN A 143 -24.25 -6.63 -1.83
N GLY A 144 -24.87 -6.07 -0.80
CA GLY A 144 -24.90 -6.62 0.57
C GLY A 144 -23.81 -6.09 1.49
N LEU A 145 -22.80 -5.38 0.97
CA LEU A 145 -21.80 -4.73 1.82
C LEU A 145 -22.35 -3.44 2.42
N ARG A 146 -22.11 -3.24 3.72
CA ARG A 146 -22.55 -2.06 4.47
C ARG A 146 -21.40 -1.42 5.24
N ILE A 147 -21.34 -0.09 5.25
CA ILE A 147 -20.21 0.62 5.85
C ILE A 147 -20.10 0.45 7.36
N ASP A 148 -21.23 0.30 8.06
CA ASP A 148 -21.26 0.04 9.51
C ASP A 148 -20.64 -1.32 9.86
N GLU A 149 -20.93 -2.36 9.08
CA GLU A 149 -20.33 -3.69 9.25
C GLU A 149 -18.81 -3.68 8.99
N ILE A 150 -18.33 -2.82 8.08
CA ILE A 150 -16.91 -2.64 7.81
C ILE A 150 -16.21 -2.00 9.01
N ILE A 151 -16.79 -0.93 9.56
CA ILE A 151 -16.26 -0.25 10.75
C ILE A 151 -16.23 -1.21 11.94
N ASP A 152 -17.29 -2.00 12.16
CA ASP A 152 -17.34 -3.00 13.22
C ASP A 152 -16.35 -4.16 12.98
N GLY A 153 -16.16 -4.56 11.71
CA GLY A 153 -15.13 -5.51 11.30
C GLY A 153 -13.71 -5.05 11.62
N LEU A 154 -13.40 -3.76 11.39
CA LEU A 154 -12.12 -3.15 11.75
C LEU A 154 -11.91 -3.10 13.27
N LYS A 155 -12.94 -2.72 14.03
CA LYS A 155 -12.90 -2.78 15.51
C LYS A 155 -12.65 -4.19 16.02
N ALA A 156 -13.28 -5.19 15.41
CA ALA A 156 -13.06 -6.59 15.76
C ALA A 156 -11.66 -7.05 15.39
N LEU A 157 -11.15 -6.64 14.21
CA LEU A 157 -9.77 -6.92 13.80
C LEU A 157 -8.77 -6.40 14.82
N ARG A 158 -8.90 -5.17 15.29
CA ARG A 158 -7.98 -4.62 16.29
C ARG A 158 -7.92 -5.44 17.57
N LYS A 159 -9.07 -5.95 18.04
CA LYS A 159 -9.16 -6.79 19.25
C LYS A 159 -8.47 -8.15 19.09
N GLU A 160 -8.41 -8.66 17.86
CA GLU A 160 -7.94 -10.01 17.54
C GLU A 160 -6.51 -10.04 16.97
N PHE A 161 -6.09 -8.97 16.29
CA PHE A 161 -4.81 -8.87 15.60
C PHE A 161 -3.75 -8.25 16.50
N GLY A 162 -2.61 -8.92 16.66
CA GLY A 162 -1.50 -8.46 17.50
C GLY A 162 -0.41 -7.67 16.77
N GLY A 163 -0.46 -7.58 15.44
CA GLY A 163 0.48 -6.81 14.63
C GLY A 163 0.07 -5.35 14.45
N GLU A 164 0.74 -4.65 13.52
CA GLU A 164 0.46 -3.24 13.23
C GLU A 164 -0.70 -3.07 12.23
N ILE A 165 -1.58 -2.11 12.49
CA ILE A 165 -2.68 -1.72 11.61
C ILE A 165 -2.42 -0.29 11.12
N TRP A 166 -2.18 -0.14 9.81
CA TRP A 166 -1.99 1.16 9.17
C TRP A 166 -3.20 1.48 8.30
N LEU A 167 -4.17 2.16 8.89
CA LEU A 167 -5.42 2.50 8.23
C LEU A 167 -5.19 3.61 7.19
N GLU A 168 -5.59 3.36 5.95
CA GLU A 168 -5.61 4.36 4.89
C GLU A 168 -6.99 4.98 4.75
N VAL A 169 -7.01 6.30 4.53
CA VAL A 169 -8.19 7.05 4.09
C VAL A 169 -7.86 7.72 2.77
N MET A 170 -8.48 7.26 1.68
CA MET A 170 -8.37 7.90 0.37
C MET A 170 -9.40 9.03 0.23
N LEU A 171 -8.93 10.26 0.12
CA LEU A 171 -9.75 11.45 -0.08
C LEU A 171 -9.81 11.83 -1.56
N VAL A 172 -11.01 12.03 -2.09
CA VAL A 172 -11.27 12.38 -3.49
C VAL A 172 -12.10 13.64 -3.54
N LYS A 173 -11.62 14.64 -4.28
CA LYS A 173 -12.25 15.96 -4.36
C LYS A 173 -13.65 15.89 -4.96
N GLY A 174 -14.60 16.54 -4.30
CA GLY A 174 -16.03 16.58 -4.57
C GLY A 174 -16.77 15.30 -4.19
N VAL A 175 -16.18 14.42 -3.38
CA VAL A 175 -16.74 13.08 -3.13
C VAL A 175 -16.90 12.77 -1.65
N ASN A 176 -15.82 12.78 -0.87
CA ASN A 176 -15.84 12.35 0.52
C ASN A 176 -15.21 13.34 1.50
N GLU A 177 -14.61 14.43 1.02
CA GLU A 177 -14.01 15.43 1.92
C GLU A 177 -15.06 16.16 2.78
N GLU A 178 -16.30 16.23 2.31
CA GLU A 178 -17.42 16.85 3.03
C GLU A 178 -17.83 16.08 4.30
N GLU A 179 -17.48 14.81 4.41
CA GLU A 179 -17.71 13.98 5.61
C GLU A 179 -16.42 13.56 6.31
N ALA A 180 -15.32 14.27 6.08
CA ALA A 180 -14.01 13.94 6.65
C ALA A 180 -14.02 13.87 8.19
N ASP A 181 -14.86 14.65 8.88
CA ASP A 181 -15.01 14.59 10.33
C ASP A 181 -15.65 13.26 10.80
N LEU A 182 -16.61 12.73 10.03
CA LEU A 182 -17.25 11.44 10.31
C LEU A 182 -16.27 10.30 10.03
N ILE A 183 -15.50 10.39 8.93
CA ILE A 183 -14.45 9.42 8.61
C ILE A 183 -13.39 9.41 9.70
N SER A 184 -12.96 10.58 10.20
CA SER A 184 -12.01 10.67 11.31
C SER A 184 -12.52 9.97 12.57
N LYS A 185 -13.73 10.28 13.02
CA LYS A 185 -14.35 9.62 14.18
C LYS A 185 -14.46 8.09 13.99
N ALA A 186 -14.80 7.64 12.78
CA ALA A 186 -14.87 6.23 12.46
C ALA A 186 -13.49 5.58 12.52
N ALA A 187 -12.47 6.19 11.89
CA ALA A 187 -11.08 5.74 11.88
C ALA A 187 -10.51 5.61 13.30
N GLU A 188 -10.63 6.65 14.12
CA GLU A 188 -10.20 6.65 15.53
C GLU A 188 -10.86 5.50 16.32
N SER A 189 -12.15 5.27 16.09
CA SER A 189 -12.90 4.22 16.79
C SER A 189 -12.41 2.80 16.49
N THR A 190 -11.62 2.62 15.42
CA THR A 190 -10.99 1.33 15.06
C THR A 190 -9.62 1.11 15.74
N CYS A 191 -9.09 2.14 16.40
CA CYS A 191 -7.81 2.15 17.12
C CYS A 191 -6.64 1.57 16.30
N PRO A 192 -6.37 2.08 15.07
CA PRO A 192 -5.20 1.65 14.30
C PRO A 192 -3.91 2.19 14.93
N ASP A 193 -2.77 1.58 14.60
CA ASP A 193 -1.45 2.09 15.01
C ASP A 193 -1.06 3.35 14.24
N ARG A 194 -1.56 3.49 13.00
CA ARG A 194 -1.36 4.67 12.14
C ARG A 194 -2.60 4.97 11.33
N ILE A 195 -2.88 6.26 11.14
CA ILE A 195 -3.85 6.75 10.16
C ILE A 195 -3.09 7.49 9.07
N GLN A 196 -3.27 7.08 7.82
CA GLN A 196 -2.57 7.60 6.66
C GLN A 196 -3.60 8.20 5.69
N LEU A 197 -3.59 9.52 5.54
CA LEU A 197 -4.46 10.21 4.59
C LEU A 197 -3.79 10.26 3.23
N ASN A 198 -4.53 9.92 2.18
CA ASN A 198 -4.06 9.90 0.81
C ASN A 198 -5.03 10.64 -0.12
N THR A 199 -4.60 10.94 -1.33
CA THR A 199 -5.47 11.47 -2.39
C THR A 199 -4.98 10.97 -3.75
N VAL A 200 -5.75 11.20 -4.82
CA VAL A 200 -5.51 10.63 -6.16
C VAL A 200 -4.35 11.29 -6.92
N VAL A 201 -3.15 11.27 -6.34
CA VAL A 201 -1.91 11.74 -6.95
C VAL A 201 -1.38 10.81 -8.04
N ARG A 202 -2.00 9.64 -8.23
CA ARG A 202 -1.77 8.76 -9.37
C ARG A 202 -3.02 8.76 -10.24
N PRO A 203 -2.90 8.91 -11.57
CA PRO A 203 -4.04 8.93 -12.46
C PRO A 203 -4.93 7.69 -12.28
N PRO A 204 -6.16 7.84 -11.79
CA PRO A 204 -7.10 6.74 -11.70
C PRO A 204 -7.78 6.50 -13.05
N ALA A 205 -8.51 5.40 -13.17
CA ALA A 205 -9.24 5.08 -14.39
C ALA A 205 -10.45 5.99 -14.66
N GLU A 206 -11.02 6.57 -13.62
CA GLU A 206 -12.11 7.54 -13.71
C GLU A 206 -11.56 8.97 -13.65
N PRO A 207 -12.27 9.98 -14.20
CA PRO A 207 -11.80 11.36 -14.24
C PRO A 207 -12.03 12.10 -12.90
N VAL A 208 -11.56 11.52 -11.79
CA VAL A 208 -11.65 12.12 -10.45
C VAL A 208 -10.41 12.97 -10.14
N GLN A 209 -10.57 13.96 -9.27
CA GLN A 209 -9.53 14.95 -8.98
C GLN A 209 -8.93 14.76 -7.58
N PRO A 210 -7.62 15.03 -7.41
CA PRO A 210 -7.01 15.05 -6.09
C PRO A 210 -7.43 16.30 -5.33
N LEU A 211 -7.34 16.23 -4.01
CA LEU A 211 -7.31 17.44 -3.21
C LEU A 211 -5.94 18.12 -3.33
N LEU A 212 -5.95 19.45 -3.25
CA LEU A 212 -4.75 20.26 -3.13
C LEU A 212 -4.05 19.97 -1.79
N GLU A 213 -2.74 20.23 -1.74
CA GLU A 213 -1.97 20.07 -0.51
C GLU A 213 -2.56 20.89 0.65
N SER A 214 -2.97 22.14 0.39
CA SER A 214 -3.62 22.98 1.40
C SER A 214 -4.93 22.39 1.92
N GLU A 215 -5.75 21.80 1.03
CA GLU A 215 -7.03 21.17 1.40
C GLU A 215 -6.77 19.92 2.26
N MET A 216 -5.74 19.14 1.93
CA MET A 216 -5.32 17.97 2.70
C MET A 216 -4.75 18.35 4.07
N GLN A 217 -4.01 19.45 4.17
CA GLN A 217 -3.54 20.01 5.45
C GLN A 217 -4.70 20.50 6.33
N ASP A 218 -5.76 21.05 5.73
CA ASP A 218 -6.96 21.43 6.47
C ASP A 218 -7.72 20.22 7.00
N ILE A 219 -7.86 19.17 6.18
CA ILE A 219 -8.49 17.91 6.61
C ILE A 219 -7.65 17.21 7.68
N LEU A 220 -6.31 17.24 7.57
CA LEU A 220 -5.41 16.63 8.55
C LEU A 220 -5.70 17.12 9.98
N LYS A 221 -6.13 18.38 10.16
CA LYS A 221 -6.50 18.95 11.47
C LYS A 221 -7.67 18.21 12.13
N LEU A 222 -8.47 17.47 11.37
CA LEU A 222 -9.57 16.64 11.85
C LEU A 222 -9.12 15.26 12.34
N PHE A 223 -7.90 14.83 11.97
CA PHE A 223 -7.37 13.49 12.26
C PHE A 223 -6.15 13.60 13.20
N PRO A 224 -6.32 13.38 14.51
CA PRO A 224 -5.23 13.37 15.47
C PRO A 224 -4.18 12.31 15.10
N GLU A 225 -2.89 12.69 15.16
CA GLU A 225 -1.75 11.79 14.91
C GLU A 225 -1.74 11.10 13.53
N ALA A 226 -2.56 11.56 12.59
CA ALA A 226 -2.51 11.07 11.22
C ALA A 226 -1.33 11.66 10.45
N GLU A 227 -0.92 10.97 9.39
CA GLU A 227 0.12 11.43 8.47
C GLU A 227 -0.40 11.56 7.04
N LEU A 228 0.16 12.53 6.32
CA LEU A 228 -0.08 12.74 4.91
C LEU A 228 0.91 11.90 4.10
N ILE A 229 0.40 11.03 3.22
CA ILE A 229 1.22 10.19 2.33
C ILE A 229 1.20 10.52 0.81
N PRO A 230 0.43 11.51 0.28
CA PRO A 230 0.56 11.90 -1.12
C PRO A 230 1.91 12.54 -1.45
N ASP A 231 2.44 12.23 -2.63
CA ASP A 231 3.64 12.87 -3.16
C ASP A 231 3.26 14.11 -4.00
N TRP A 232 2.90 15.24 -3.37
CA TRP A 232 2.54 16.48 -4.10
C TRP A 232 3.71 17.08 -4.88
N ASP A 233 4.86 17.12 -4.22
CA ASP A 233 6.08 17.65 -4.79
C ASP A 233 6.87 16.52 -5.45
N TRP A 234 6.50 16.07 -6.65
CA TRP A 234 7.30 15.05 -7.37
C TRP A 234 8.59 15.65 -7.95
N SER A 235 9.39 16.26 -7.07
CA SER A 235 10.72 16.79 -7.34
C SER A 235 11.69 16.37 -6.24
N VAL A 236 12.98 16.46 -6.55
CA VAL A 236 14.05 16.31 -5.57
C VAL A 236 14.65 17.68 -5.34
N PRO A 237 14.65 18.23 -4.10
CA PRO A 237 15.32 19.48 -3.81
C PRO A 237 16.75 19.45 -4.34
N GLU A 238 17.18 20.50 -5.04
CA GLU A 238 18.46 20.47 -5.78
C GLU A 238 19.66 20.09 -4.91
N LYS A 239 19.70 20.60 -3.67
CA LYS A 239 20.71 20.24 -2.68
C LYS A 239 20.73 18.73 -2.40
N ILE A 240 19.57 18.12 -2.18
CA ILE A 240 19.45 16.69 -1.92
C ILE A 240 19.82 15.89 -3.16
N ARG A 241 19.39 16.34 -4.35
CA ARG A 241 19.74 15.70 -5.63
C ARG A 241 21.26 15.61 -5.80
N LEU A 242 21.98 16.70 -5.56
CA LEU A 242 23.45 16.73 -5.64
C LEU A 242 24.08 15.82 -4.60
N GLN A 243 23.67 15.92 -3.33
CA GLN A 243 24.19 15.07 -2.26
C GLN A 243 23.96 13.57 -2.53
N LEU A 244 22.79 13.21 -3.07
CA LEU A 244 22.44 11.84 -3.38
C LEU A 244 23.22 11.33 -4.61
N GLN A 245 23.45 12.17 -5.63
CA GLN A 245 24.33 11.82 -6.75
C GLN A 245 25.77 11.59 -6.30
N ASP A 246 26.33 12.50 -5.51
CA ASP A 246 27.72 12.40 -5.05
C ASP A 246 27.90 11.17 -4.15
N LEU A 247 26.99 10.96 -3.21
CA LEU A 247 26.93 9.77 -2.36
C LEU A 247 26.93 8.47 -3.18
N LEU A 248 26.08 8.42 -4.22
CA LEU A 248 25.87 7.23 -5.04
C LEU A 248 26.91 7.02 -6.15
N ARG A 249 27.71 8.05 -6.48
CA ARG A 249 28.93 7.91 -7.30
C ARG A 249 30.06 7.30 -6.51
N GLU A 250 30.18 7.65 -5.22
CA GLU A 250 31.26 7.17 -4.36
C GLU A 250 30.98 5.76 -3.82
N ARG A 251 29.72 5.44 -3.51
CA ARG A 251 29.36 4.14 -2.94
C ARG A 251 27.93 3.71 -3.25
N HIS A 252 27.77 2.40 -3.29
CA HIS A 252 26.48 1.76 -3.42
C HIS A 252 25.77 1.78 -2.08
N CYS A 253 24.60 2.42 -1.99
CA CYS A 253 23.86 2.56 -0.73
C CYS A 253 22.47 1.93 -0.82
N THR A 254 22.05 1.26 0.24
CA THR A 254 20.65 0.87 0.43
C THR A 254 19.78 2.09 0.75
N LEU A 255 18.47 1.93 0.60
CA LEU A 255 17.52 3.00 0.91
C LEU A 255 17.63 3.49 2.37
N GLY A 256 17.79 2.56 3.32
CA GLY A 256 17.95 2.89 4.75
C GLY A 256 19.25 3.63 5.03
N GLU A 257 20.34 3.26 4.34
CA GLU A 257 21.61 3.98 4.42
C GLU A 257 21.46 5.41 3.87
N ILE A 258 20.81 5.59 2.71
CA ILE A 258 20.54 6.92 2.13
C ILE A 258 19.74 7.77 3.13
N ALA A 259 18.68 7.23 3.69
CA ALA A 259 17.86 7.92 4.69
C ALA A 259 18.69 8.36 5.90
N THR A 260 19.54 7.47 6.41
CA THR A 260 20.40 7.75 7.59
C THR A 260 21.49 8.78 7.28
N ILE A 261 22.19 8.64 6.14
CA ILE A 261 23.35 9.46 5.77
C ILE A 261 22.93 10.89 5.41
N LEU A 262 21.80 11.04 4.74
CA LEU A 262 21.29 12.34 4.30
C LEU A 262 20.29 12.96 5.28
N ASP A 263 20.07 12.33 6.45
CA ASP A 263 19.11 12.76 7.47
C ASP A 263 17.71 12.98 6.89
N LEU A 264 17.24 12.02 6.08
CA LEU A 264 15.95 12.05 5.41
C LEU A 264 14.95 11.13 6.10
N LYS A 265 13.67 11.53 6.09
CA LYS A 265 12.58 10.60 6.39
C LYS A 265 12.60 9.45 5.38
N SER A 266 12.21 8.25 5.80
CA SER A 266 12.17 7.08 4.91
C SER A 266 11.30 7.33 3.67
N SER A 267 10.18 8.04 3.83
CA SER A 267 9.30 8.47 2.73
C SER A 267 10.03 9.35 1.71
N ASP A 268 10.86 10.28 2.16
CA ASP A 268 11.62 11.20 1.30
C ASP A 268 12.75 10.45 0.57
N ALA A 269 13.48 9.59 1.25
CA ALA A 269 14.50 8.75 0.62
C ALA A 269 13.89 7.86 -0.49
N ILE A 270 12.73 7.26 -0.24
CA ILE A 270 11.96 6.47 -1.23
C ILE A 270 11.60 7.33 -2.42
N LYS A 271 10.96 8.47 -2.17
CA LYS A 271 10.49 9.41 -3.19
C LYS A 271 11.65 9.90 -4.06
N TYR A 272 12.74 10.37 -3.45
CA TYR A 272 13.87 10.92 -4.20
C TYR A 272 14.59 9.85 -5.02
N CYS A 273 14.79 8.65 -4.46
CA CYS A 273 15.36 7.55 -5.23
C CYS A 273 14.47 7.15 -6.41
N LYS A 274 13.13 7.13 -6.26
CA LYS A 274 12.20 6.89 -7.38
C LYS A 274 12.34 7.93 -8.48
N ILE A 275 12.35 9.22 -8.10
CA ILE A 275 12.42 10.32 -9.06
C ILE A 275 13.75 10.24 -9.83
N MET A 276 14.86 10.08 -9.11
CA MET A 276 16.19 10.03 -9.72
C MET A 276 16.41 8.77 -10.57
N GLU A 277 15.82 7.63 -10.20
CA GLU A 277 15.86 6.41 -11.01
C GLU A 277 15.02 6.58 -12.29
N ARG A 278 13.81 7.14 -12.19
CA ARG A 278 12.97 7.47 -13.35
C ARG A 278 13.67 8.43 -14.31
N ASP A 279 14.37 9.43 -13.76
CA ASP A 279 15.09 10.44 -14.53
C ASP A 279 16.44 9.90 -15.06
N GLY A 280 16.78 8.63 -14.80
CA GLY A 280 17.99 7.97 -15.30
C GLY A 280 19.29 8.40 -14.61
N LEU A 281 19.20 9.17 -13.52
CA LEU A 281 20.34 9.71 -12.79
C LEU A 281 20.99 8.67 -11.87
N ILE A 282 20.21 7.68 -11.42
CA ILE A 282 20.68 6.58 -10.58
C ILE A 282 20.08 5.27 -11.08
N LYS A 283 20.68 4.16 -10.67
CA LYS A 283 20.22 2.80 -10.93
C LYS A 283 20.25 2.02 -9.63
N ARG A 284 19.53 0.90 -9.59
CA ARG A 284 19.60 -0.06 -8.49
C ARG A 284 20.09 -1.42 -8.96
N ARG A 285 20.91 -2.08 -8.13
CA ARG A 285 21.38 -3.44 -8.36
C ARG A 285 21.40 -4.23 -7.06
N MET A 286 21.28 -5.55 -7.18
CA MET A 286 21.47 -6.46 -6.06
C MET A 286 22.96 -6.57 -5.75
N GLN A 287 23.35 -6.30 -4.50
CA GLN A 287 24.71 -6.49 -4.03
C GLN A 287 24.67 -7.14 -2.65
N THR A 288 25.28 -8.34 -2.51
CA THR A 288 25.29 -9.09 -1.24
C THR A 288 23.90 -9.22 -0.60
N SER A 289 22.90 -9.56 -1.43
CA SER A 289 21.48 -9.72 -1.02
C SER A 289 20.80 -8.45 -0.47
N ARG A 290 21.34 -7.26 -0.76
CA ARG A 290 20.72 -5.96 -0.46
C ARG A 290 20.52 -5.18 -1.77
N LEU A 291 19.40 -4.47 -1.91
CA LEU A 291 19.17 -3.61 -3.06
C LEU A 291 19.87 -2.28 -2.80
N CYS A 292 20.93 -2.03 -3.56
CA CYS A 292 21.68 -0.79 -3.46
C CYS A 292 21.44 0.08 -4.69
N PHE A 293 21.28 1.37 -4.45
CA PHE A 293 21.31 2.40 -5.48
C PHE A 293 22.75 2.83 -5.75
N PHE A 294 23.01 3.29 -6.96
CA PHE A 294 24.28 3.83 -7.41
C PHE A 294 24.06 4.78 -8.60
N ALA A 295 24.98 5.71 -8.81
CA ALA A 295 25.02 6.55 -10.00
C ALA A 295 26.16 6.08 -10.90
N ASP A 296 25.92 5.97 -12.21
CA ASP A 296 27.03 5.74 -13.14
C ASP A 296 27.92 7.00 -13.14
N HIS A 297 29.24 6.83 -13.16
CA HIS A 297 30.12 7.93 -13.58
C HIS A 297 29.73 8.30 -15.01
N ASP A 298 29.57 9.59 -15.29
CA ASP A 298 29.10 10.12 -16.58
C ASP A 298 29.57 9.25 -17.75
N ARG A 299 28.62 8.66 -18.49
CA ARG A 299 28.84 8.47 -19.92
C ARG A 299 28.86 9.87 -20.50
N SER A 300 30.04 10.50 -20.52
CA SER A 300 30.25 11.67 -21.36
C SER A 300 29.82 11.29 -22.79
N PRO A 301 29.10 12.16 -23.51
CA PRO A 301 28.69 11.90 -24.88
C PRO A 301 29.90 11.63 -25.80
#